data_AF-A0A350XGG5-F1
#
_entry.id   AF-A0A350XGG5-F1
#
_cell.length_a   1.000
_cell.length_b   1.000
_cell.length_c   1.000
_cell.angle_alpha   90.00
_cell.angle_beta   90.00
_cell.angle_gamma   90.00
#
_symmetry.space_group_name_H-M   'P 1'
#
loop_
_entity.id
_entity.type
_entity.pdbx_description
1 polymer ?
#
loop_
_entity_poly.entity_id
_entity_poly.type
_entity_poly.pdbx_seq_one_letter_code
_entity_poly.pdbx_strand_id
1 'polypeptide(L)'
;MATINDNYLKLKAGYLFPEIARRVNAFAQANPDAKIIRLGIGDVTEPLPEACRKAMIDAVTEMGDRATFKGYGPEQGYAWLREAIAKFDFHSRGCDIDADEIFISDGSKCDTG
;
A
#
# COMPACT_ATOMS: atom_id res chain seq x y z
N MET A 1 -32.10 -19.99 2.55
CA MET A 1 -31.06 -20.04 1.49
C MET A 1 -30.34 -18.71 1.51
N ALA A 2 -29.01 -18.68 1.54
CA ALA A 2 -28.28 -17.41 1.42
C ALA A 2 -28.46 -16.85 0.00
N THR A 3 -28.74 -15.55 -0.11
CA THR A 3 -28.84 -14.82 -1.38
C THR A 3 -27.58 -13.99 -1.59
N ILE A 4 -27.18 -13.80 -2.85
CA ILE A 4 -26.02 -12.97 -3.18
C ILE A 4 -26.32 -11.48 -2.94
N ASN A 5 -25.27 -10.65 -2.84
CA ASN A 5 -25.40 -9.20 -2.77
C ASN A 5 -25.62 -8.62 -4.17
N ASP A 6 -26.86 -8.27 -4.52
CA ASP A 6 -27.25 -7.76 -5.84
C ASP A 6 -26.53 -6.46 -6.25
N ASN A 7 -25.88 -5.74 -5.31
CA ASN A 7 -25.06 -4.59 -5.68
C ASN A 7 -23.87 -4.94 -6.58
N TYR A 8 -23.36 -6.19 -6.52
CA TYR A 8 -22.31 -6.64 -7.43
C TYR A 8 -22.79 -6.68 -8.89
N LEU A 9 -24.08 -6.92 -9.13
CA LEU A 9 -24.65 -6.95 -10.48
C LEU A 9 -24.75 -5.56 -11.12
N LYS A 10 -24.66 -4.49 -10.31
CA LYS A 10 -24.69 -3.10 -10.78
C LYS A 10 -23.31 -2.61 -11.25
N LEU A 11 -22.23 -3.29 -10.89
CA LEU A 11 -20.87 -2.91 -11.29
C LEU A 11 -20.70 -3.14 -12.80
N LYS A 12 -20.34 -2.08 -13.54
CA LYS A 12 -20.04 -2.20 -14.97
C LYS A 12 -18.76 -3.02 -15.17
N ALA A 13 -18.71 -3.74 -16.29
CA ALA A 13 -17.67 -4.73 -16.57
C ALA A 13 -16.24 -4.17 -16.51
N GLY A 14 -15.36 -4.97 -15.90
CA GLY A 14 -13.90 -4.94 -16.02
C GLY A 14 -13.21 -3.73 -15.40
N TYR A 15 -12.55 -3.93 -14.25
CA TYR A 15 -11.55 -2.96 -13.79
C TYR A 15 -10.49 -2.77 -14.89
N LEU A 16 -10.08 -1.52 -15.14
CA LEU A 16 -9.25 -1.15 -16.29
C LEU A 16 -7.97 -2.00 -16.40
N PHE A 17 -7.32 -2.26 -15.27
CA PHE A 17 -6.02 -2.94 -15.24
C PHE A 17 -6.09 -4.43 -15.57
N PRO A 18 -7.05 -5.23 -15.06
CA PRO A 18 -7.29 -6.58 -15.56
C PRO A 18 -7.47 -6.67 -17.08
N GLU A 19 -8.18 -5.73 -17.71
CA GLU A 19 -8.36 -5.72 -19.16
C GLU A 19 -7.07 -5.38 -19.91
N ILE A 20 -6.27 -4.43 -19.40
CA ILE A 20 -4.92 -4.15 -19.93
C ILE A 20 -4.05 -5.40 -19.83
N ALA A 21 -4.01 -6.06 -18.66
CA ALA A 21 -3.23 -7.27 -18.45
C ALA A 21 -3.63 -8.39 -19.43
N ARG A 22 -4.94 -8.60 -19.63
CA ARG A 22 -5.47 -9.57 -20.60
C ARG A 22 -4.94 -9.31 -22.02
N ARG A 23 -4.97 -8.05 -22.47
CA ARG A 23 -4.51 -7.68 -23.82
C ARG A 23 -3.00 -7.77 -23.98
N VAL A 24 -2.24 -7.32 -22.98
CA VAL A 24 -0.77 -7.42 -22.98
C VAL A 24 -0.34 -8.88 -23.03
N ASN A 25 -0.99 -9.76 -22.27
CA ASN A 25 -0.70 -11.19 -22.28
C ASN A 25 -1.02 -11.85 -23.62
N ALA A 26 -2.17 -11.54 -24.21
CA ALA A 26 -2.52 -12.05 -25.54
C ALA A 26 -1.51 -11.59 -26.62
N PHE A 27 -1.08 -10.33 -26.57
CA PHE A 27 -0.07 -9.79 -27.47
C PHE A 27 1.30 -10.48 -27.28
N ALA A 28 1.73 -10.67 -26.03
CA ALA A 28 2.99 -11.34 -25.70
C ALA A 28 3.03 -12.79 -26.19
N GLN A 29 1.92 -13.53 -26.05
CA GLN A 29 1.79 -14.90 -26.54
C GLN A 29 1.84 -14.98 -28.07
N ALA A 30 1.20 -14.02 -28.75
CA ALA A 30 1.21 -13.96 -30.22
C ALA A 30 2.54 -13.45 -30.81
N ASN A 31 3.37 -12.76 -30.01
CA ASN A 31 4.61 -12.13 -30.45
C ASN A 31 5.76 -12.43 -29.47
N PRO A 32 6.26 -13.69 -29.42
CA PRO A 32 7.24 -14.11 -28.42
C PRO A 32 8.58 -13.34 -28.49
N ASP A 33 8.95 -12.84 -29.68
CA ASP A 33 10.19 -12.07 -29.87
C ASP A 33 10.04 -10.56 -29.57
N ALA A 34 8.81 -10.08 -29.31
CA ALA A 34 8.57 -8.67 -29.04
C ALA A 34 9.05 -8.29 -27.64
N LYS A 35 9.98 -7.32 -27.56
CA LYS A 35 10.43 -6.73 -26.29
C LYS A 35 9.42 -5.71 -25.78
N ILE A 36 8.41 -6.17 -25.06
CA ILE A 36 7.35 -5.30 -24.51
C ILE A 36 7.92 -4.42 -23.40
N ILE A 37 7.81 -3.10 -23.56
CA ILE A 37 8.09 -2.11 -22.51
C ILE A 37 6.75 -1.75 -21.86
N ARG A 38 6.61 -2.02 -20.56
CA ARG A 38 5.38 -1.78 -19.81
C ARG A 38 5.40 -0.39 -19.16
N LEU A 39 4.73 0.57 -19.80
CA LEU A 39 4.56 1.95 -19.30
C LEU A 39 3.10 2.21 -18.87
N GLY A 40 2.42 1.15 -18.38
CA GLY A 40 1.00 1.15 -18.04
C GLY A 40 0.74 1.39 -16.56
N ILE A 41 0.25 0.36 -15.84
CA ILE A 41 0.13 0.44 -14.39
C ILE A 41 1.54 0.56 -13.78
N GLY A 42 1.72 1.59 -12.96
CA GLY A 42 3.00 1.89 -12.33
C GLY A 42 3.27 0.94 -11.19
N ASP A 43 4.01 -0.13 -11.47
CA ASP A 43 4.74 -0.85 -10.43
C ASP A 43 6.17 -0.31 -10.36
N VAL A 44 6.76 -0.34 -9.17
CA VAL A 44 8.09 0.23 -8.92
C VAL A 44 9.20 -0.70 -9.40
N THR A 45 10.31 -0.13 -9.86
CA THR A 45 11.49 -0.89 -10.32
C THR A 45 12.68 -0.80 -9.37
N GLU A 46 12.67 0.18 -8.46
CA GLU A 46 13.77 0.45 -7.55
C GLU A 46 13.60 -0.27 -6.21
N PRO A 47 14.70 -0.71 -5.57
CA PRO A 47 14.63 -1.37 -4.27
C PRO A 47 14.25 -0.40 -3.15
N LEU A 48 13.77 -0.95 -2.04
CA LEU A 48 13.52 -0.17 -0.82
C LEU A 48 14.79 0.55 -0.34
N PRO A 49 14.69 1.83 0.06
CA PRO A 49 15.82 2.57 0.61
C PRO A 49 16.45 1.88 1.83
N GLU A 50 17.76 2.04 1.99
CA GLU A 50 18.52 1.40 3.09
C GLU A 50 17.97 1.78 4.47
N ALA A 51 17.62 3.05 4.68
CA ALA A 51 17.06 3.52 5.94
C ALA A 51 15.76 2.79 6.32
N CYS A 52 14.86 2.59 5.36
CA CYS A 52 13.61 1.85 5.55
C CYS A 52 13.90 0.38 5.89
N ARG A 53 14.80 -0.25 5.12
CA ARG A 53 15.19 -1.65 5.35
C ARG A 53 15.77 -1.87 6.75
N LYS A 54 16.71 -1.01 7.17
CA LYS A 54 17.33 -1.12 8.49
C LYS A 54 16.29 -0.99 9.61
N ALA A 55 15.42 0.03 9.53
CA ALA A 55 14.37 0.22 10.53
C ALA A 55 13.41 -0.97 10.62
N MET A 56 13.04 -1.58 9.48
CA MET A 56 12.20 -2.78 9.47
C MET A 56 12.90 -4.00 10.09
N ILE A 57 14.19 -4.20 9.81
CA ILE A 57 14.98 -5.29 10.40
C ILE A 57 15.10 -5.11 11.92
N ASP A 58 15.37 -3.88 12.37
CA ASP A 58 15.47 -3.55 13.79
C ASP A 58 14.13 -3.80 14.50
N ALA A 59 13.01 -3.39 13.90
CA ALA A 59 11.66 -3.63 14.43
C ALA A 59 11.33 -5.14 14.53
N VAL A 60 11.68 -5.94 13.52
CA VAL A 60 11.50 -7.41 13.56
C VAL A 60 12.36 -8.03 14.67
N THR A 61 13.58 -7.52 14.85
CA THR A 61 14.49 -7.99 15.90
C THR A 61 13.96 -7.65 17.30
N GLU A 62 13.44 -6.44 17.51
CA GLU A 62 12.79 -6.01 18.77
C GLU A 62 11.62 -6.93 19.15
N MET A 63 10.84 -7.37 18.16
CA MET A 63 9.71 -8.29 18.36
C MET A 63 10.15 -9.72 18.72
N GLY A 64 11.42 -10.07 18.53
CA GLY A 64 12.01 -11.35 18.94
C GLY A 64 12.37 -11.42 20.42
N ASP A 65 12.53 -10.28 21.10
CA ASP A 65 12.80 -10.22 22.54
C ASP A 65 11.50 -10.12 23.32
N ARG A 66 11.28 -11.06 24.24
CA ARG A 66 10.11 -11.11 25.12
C ARG A 66 9.97 -9.86 25.99
N ALA A 67 11.07 -9.20 26.35
CA ALA A 67 11.03 -7.99 27.17
C ALA A 67 10.51 -6.77 26.42
N THR A 68 10.69 -6.71 25.09
CA THR A 68 10.31 -5.56 24.25
C THR A 68 9.15 -5.84 23.29
N PHE A 69 8.69 -7.10 23.22
CA PHE A 69 7.56 -7.50 22.39
C PHE A 69 6.31 -6.64 22.62
N LYS A 70 5.68 -6.23 21.51
CA LYS A 70 4.43 -5.44 21.51
C LYS A 70 3.31 -6.27 20.90
N GLY A 71 2.16 -6.33 21.58
CA GLY A 71 0.96 -7.00 21.08
C GLY A 71 0.20 -6.13 20.07
N TYR A 72 -1.12 -6.06 20.21
CA TYR A 72 -1.90 -5.10 19.43
C TYR A 72 -1.40 -3.67 19.66
N GLY A 73 -1.14 -2.97 18.55
CA GLY A 73 -0.87 -1.54 18.58
C GLY A 73 -2.14 -0.71 18.71
N PRO A 74 -2.01 0.61 18.88
CA PRO A 74 -3.15 1.53 18.81
C PRO A 74 -3.76 1.53 17.41
N GLU A 75 -5.09 1.44 17.32
CA GLU A 75 -5.83 1.31 16.05
C GLU A 75 -5.65 2.51 15.11
N GLN A 76 -5.41 3.71 15.66
CA GLN A 76 -5.13 4.93 14.89
C GLN A 76 -3.67 5.03 14.43
N GLY A 77 -2.80 4.13 14.90
CA GLY A 77 -1.36 4.16 14.67
C GLY A 77 -0.55 4.74 15.83
N TYR A 78 0.73 4.35 15.89
CA TYR A 78 1.64 4.77 16.96
C TYR A 78 1.86 6.29 16.96
N ALA A 79 1.88 6.89 18.15
CA ALA A 79 2.01 8.35 18.33
C ALA A 79 3.26 8.92 17.64
N TRP A 80 4.42 8.24 17.78
CA TRP A 80 5.66 8.68 17.15
C TRP A 80 5.58 8.81 15.62
N LEU A 81 4.74 8.01 14.96
CA LEU A 81 4.54 8.09 13.51
C LEU A 81 3.61 9.24 13.16
N ARG A 82 2.49 9.36 13.88
CA ARG A 82 1.51 10.43 13.69
C ARG A 82 2.14 11.81 13.90
N GLU A 83 2.92 11.97 14.97
CA GLU A 83 3.67 13.21 15.27
C GLU A 83 4.70 13.54 14.18
N ALA A 84 5.40 12.52 13.65
CA ALA A 84 6.35 12.72 12.56
C ALA A 84 5.65 13.22 11.29
N ILE A 85 4.52 12.61 10.91
CA ILE A 85 3.73 13.03 9.75
C ILE A 85 3.19 14.45 9.95
N ALA A 86 2.55 14.74 11.09
CA ALA A 86 2.06 16.09 11.42
C ALA A 86 3.17 17.14 11.25
N LYS A 87 4.35 16.88 11.81
CA LYS A 87 5.50 17.79 11.73
C LYS A 87 6.06 17.96 10.32
N PHE A 88 6.37 16.85 9.64
CA PHE A 88 7.18 16.89 8.42
C PHE A 88 6.34 17.05 7.15
N ASP A 89 5.09 16.61 7.14
CA ASP A 89 4.23 16.69 5.96
C ASP A 89 3.25 17.87 6.01
N PHE A 90 2.82 18.30 7.21
CA PHE A 90 1.82 19.37 7.37
C PHE A 90 2.40 20.65 7.98
N HIS A 91 2.91 20.63 9.21
CA HIS A 91 3.42 21.84 9.89
C HIS A 91 4.59 22.48 9.14
N SER A 92 5.48 21.67 8.55
CA SER A 92 6.60 22.16 7.73
C SER A 92 6.13 22.97 6.49
N ARG A 93 4.88 22.80 6.09
CA ARG A 93 4.22 23.47 4.95
C ARG A 93 3.24 24.56 5.39
N GLY A 94 3.17 24.86 6.70
CA GLY A 94 2.27 25.88 7.26
C GLY A 94 0.82 25.41 7.43
N CYS A 95 0.55 24.11 7.38
CA CYS A 95 -0.76 23.54 7.67
C CYS A 95 -0.83 23.17 9.17
N ASP A 96 -1.88 23.63 9.86
CA ASP A 96 -2.17 23.30 11.26
C ASP A 96 -2.95 21.98 11.31
N ILE A 97 -2.24 20.86 11.43
CA ILE A 97 -2.81 19.51 11.48
C ILE A 97 -2.20 18.79 12.69
N ASP A 98 -3.04 18.45 13.66
CA ASP A 98 -2.60 17.75 14.87
C ASP A 98 -2.37 16.26 14.59
N ALA A 99 -1.55 15.62 15.43
CA ALA A 99 -1.32 14.19 15.35
C ALA A 99 -2.59 13.36 15.63
N ASP A 100 -3.58 13.90 16.35
CA ASP A 100 -4.87 13.25 16.60
C ASP A 100 -5.82 13.26 15.37
N GLU A 101 -5.53 14.08 14.36
CA GLU A 101 -6.23 14.12 13.07
C GLU A 101 -5.66 13.10 12.06
N ILE A 102 -4.57 12.40 12.42
CA ILE A 102 -3.86 11.46 11.55
C ILE A 102 -4.20 10.01 11.91
N PHE A 103 -4.69 9.26 10.93
CA PHE A 103 -5.05 7.84 11.05
C PHE A 103 -4.16 7.00 10.14
N ILE A 104 -3.35 6.12 10.72
CA ILE A 104 -2.45 5.25 9.96
C ILE A 104 -3.22 4.02 9.46
N SER A 105 -3.16 3.77 8.15
CA SER A 105 -3.71 2.58 7.50
C SER A 105 -2.62 1.75 6.82
N ASP A 106 -3.01 0.61 6.26
CA ASP A 106 -2.17 -0.27 5.44
C ASP A 106 -1.97 0.24 4.00
N GLY A 107 -2.71 1.26 3.59
CA GLY A 107 -2.59 1.91 2.29
C GLY A 107 -3.72 2.89 2.01
N SER A 108 -3.53 3.76 1.01
CA SER A 108 -4.59 4.68 0.54
C SER A 108 -5.78 3.95 -0.09
N LYS A 109 -5.55 2.71 -0.56
CA LYS A 109 -6.57 1.76 -0.99
C LYS A 109 -6.34 0.46 -0.22
N CYS A 110 -7.13 0.22 0.83
CA CYS A 110 -6.95 -0.93 1.72
C CYS A 110 -7.11 -2.30 1.01
N ASP A 111 -7.66 -2.33 -0.21
CA ASP A 111 -7.85 -3.53 -1.03
C ASP A 111 -6.85 -3.66 -2.21
N THR A 112 -5.72 -2.93 -2.23
CA THR A 112 -4.63 -3.21 -3.19
C THR A 112 -3.59 -4.14 -2.59
N GLY A 113 -3.90 -5.43 -2.62
CA GLY A 113 -2.97 -6.55 -2.47
C GLY A 113 -3.25 -7.59 -3.56
#